data_AF-A0A973J8N5-F1
#
_entry.id   AF-A0A973J8N5-F1
#
_cell.length_a   1.000
_cell.length_b   1.000
_cell.length_c   1.000
_cell.angle_alpha   90.00
_cell.angle_beta   90.00
_cell.angle_gamma   90.00
#
_symmetry.space_group_name_H-M   'P 1'
#
loop_
_entity.id
_entity.type
_entity.pdbx_description
1 polymer ?
#
loop_
_entity_poly.entity_id
_entity_poly.type
_entity_poly.pdbx_seq_one_letter_code
_entity_poly.pdbx_strand_id
1 'polypeptide(L)'
;MTCTSLDLVSAEQALMACRSDPFPNCVLLVDLPADHAALAILSSLADLPLVVLVDTAHEDVALLALAHGASDYLLKEAITPARLALTIH
;
A
#
# COMPACT_ATOMS: atom_id res chain seq x y z
N MET A 1 15.66 10.24 2.06
CA MET A 1 14.53 9.31 1.88
C MET A 1 14.48 8.95 0.41
N THR A 2 15.10 7.83 0.04
CA THR A 2 15.03 7.29 -1.32
C THR A 2 13.75 6.47 -1.41
N CYS A 3 12.71 7.05 -2.03
CA CYS A 3 11.50 6.30 -2.35
C CYS A 3 11.81 5.51 -3.62
N THR A 4 12.16 4.23 -3.47
CA THR A 4 12.45 3.35 -4.60
C THR A 4 11.12 3.02 -5.29
N SER A 5 10.83 3.64 -6.43
CA SER A 5 9.69 3.24 -7.26
C SER A 5 10.01 1.89 -7.87
N LEU A 6 9.44 0.82 -7.33
CA LEU A 6 9.49 -0.50 -7.93
C LEU A 6 8.15 -0.77 -8.63
N ASP A 7 8.16 -0.82 -9.96
CA ASP A 7 7.03 -1.32 -10.75
C ASP A 7 6.96 -2.84 -10.58
N LEU A 8 6.35 -3.28 -9.49
CA LEU A 8 6.21 -4.69 -9.15
C LEU A 8 4.90 -5.21 -9.73
N VAL A 9 5.03 -6.17 -10.64
CA VAL A 9 3.91 -6.73 -11.39
C VAL A 9 3.17 -7.79 -10.57
N SER A 10 3.78 -8.29 -9.49
CA SER A 10 3.20 -9.27 -8.58
C SER A 10 3.45 -8.91 -7.13
N ALA A 11 2.45 -9.16 -6.30
CA ALA A 11 2.48 -8.85 -4.89
C ALA A 11 3.50 -9.72 -4.10
N GLU A 12 3.87 -10.91 -4.59
CA GLU A 12 5.00 -11.68 -4.04
C GLU A 12 6.35 -10.99 -4.26
N GLN A 13 6.55 -10.39 -5.44
CA GLN A 13 7.78 -9.65 -5.73
C GLN A 13 7.86 -8.40 -4.84
N ALA A 14 6.72 -7.75 -4.60
CA ALA A 14 6.65 -6.60 -3.70
C ALA A 14 7.04 -6.98 -2.27
N LEU A 15 6.55 -8.12 -1.78
CA LEU A 15 6.92 -8.64 -0.47
C LEU A 15 8.41 -8.95 -0.37
N MET A 16 9.00 -9.59 -1.39
CA MET A 16 10.43 -9.87 -1.44
C MET A 16 11.27 -8.59 -1.47
N ALA A 17 10.86 -7.58 -2.24
CA ALA A 17 11.56 -6.29 -2.29
C ALA A 17 11.50 -5.56 -0.94
N CYS A 18 10.33 -5.52 -0.30
CA CYS A 18 10.15 -4.91 1.03
C CYS A 18 11.01 -5.60 2.09
N ARG A 19 11.16 -6.92 2.02
CA ARG A 19 12.02 -7.70 2.95
C ARG A 19 13.51 -7.61 2.64
N SER A 20 13.87 -7.26 1.39
CA SER A 20 15.26 -7.13 0.98
C SER A 20 15.86 -5.78 1.38
N ASP A 21 15.02 -4.77 1.59
CA ASP A 21 15.44 -3.50 2.17
C ASP A 21 15.46 -3.60 3.71
N PRO A 22 16.57 -3.26 4.39
CA PRO A 22 16.63 -3.28 5.84
C PRO A 22 15.81 -2.17 6.51
N PHE A 23 15.38 -1.12 5.79
CA PHE A 23 14.58 -0.02 6.34
C PHE A 23 13.50 0.51 5.37
N PRO A 24 12.47 -0.29 5.05
CA PRO A 24 11.33 0.21 4.28
C PRO A 24 10.56 1.24 5.12
N ASN A 25 10.63 2.52 4.72
CA ASN A 25 9.99 3.62 5.45
C ASN A 25 8.48 3.75 5.16
N CYS A 26 8.02 3.24 4.02
CA CYS A 26 6.61 3.22 3.61
C CYS A 26 6.45 2.30 2.40
N VAL A 27 5.38 1.51 2.37
CA VAL A 27 5.00 0.70 1.21
C VAL A 27 3.70 1.28 0.63
N LEU A 28 3.74 1.67 -0.63
CA LEU A 28 2.58 2.18 -1.35
C LEU A 28 2.06 1.09 -2.29
N LEU A 29 0.83 0.63 -2.08
CA LEU A 29 0.18 -0.33 -2.95
C LEU A 29 -0.83 0.38 -3.84
N VAL A 30 -0.64 0.30 -5.16
CA VAL A 30 -1.51 0.92 -6.16
C VAL A 30 -2.31 -0.16 -6.85
N ASP A 31 -3.62 0.03 -6.98
CA ASP A 31 -4.53 -0.92 -7.68
C ASP A 31 -4.54 -2.32 -7.08
N LEU A 32 -4.78 -2.39 -5.77
CA LEU A 32 -5.01 -3.67 -5.12
C LEU A 32 -6.33 -4.27 -5.63
N PRO A 33 -6.32 -5.45 -6.28
CA PRO A 33 -7.56 -6.13 -6.61
C PRO A 33 -8.29 -6.55 -5.33
N ALA A 34 -9.62 -6.55 -5.35
CA ALA A 34 -10.46 -6.99 -4.24
C ALA A 34 -10.45 -8.52 -4.03
N ASP A 35 -9.37 -9.20 -4.40
CA ASP A 35 -9.24 -10.64 -4.26
C ASP A 35 -8.62 -11.02 -2.91
N HIS A 36 -8.85 -12.26 -2.49
CA HIS A 36 -8.34 -12.74 -1.21
C HIS A 36 -6.80 -12.83 -1.20
N ALA A 37 -6.17 -12.99 -2.35
CA ALA A 37 -4.72 -13.12 -2.47
C ALA A 37 -4.02 -11.78 -2.18
N ALA A 38 -4.55 -10.68 -2.71
CA ALA A 38 -4.02 -9.35 -2.50
C ALA A 38 -4.25 -8.86 -1.07
N LEU A 39 -5.42 -9.15 -0.48
CA LEU A 39 -5.69 -8.84 0.93
C LEU A 39 -4.79 -9.64 1.89
N ALA A 40 -4.47 -10.90 1.59
CA ALA A 40 -3.57 -11.72 2.41
C ALA A 40 -2.14 -11.16 2.49
N ILE A 41 -1.73 -10.42 1.48
CA ILE A 41 -0.40 -9.79 1.43
C ILE A 41 -0.35 -8.57 2.35
N LEU A 42 -1.46 -7.85 2.53
CA LEU A 42 -1.54 -6.75 3.50
C LEU A 42 -1.23 -7.25 4.91
N SER A 43 -1.77 -8.41 5.29
CA SER A 43 -1.51 -9.01 6.60
C SER A 43 -0.05 -9.47 6.74
N SER A 44 0.60 -9.82 5.64
CA SER A 44 2.03 -10.18 5.61
C SER A 44 2.95 -8.96 5.68
N LEU A 45 2.40 -7.76 5.50
CA LEU A 45 3.08 -6.46 5.55
C LEU A 45 2.58 -5.58 6.71
N ALA A 46 1.74 -6.11 7.61
CA ALA A 46 1.13 -5.33 8.70
C ALA A 46 2.14 -4.74 9.70
N ASP A 47 3.36 -5.28 9.73
CA ASP A 47 4.47 -4.76 10.53
C ASP A 47 5.14 -3.53 9.89
N LEU A 48 4.74 -3.15 8.68
CA LEU A 48 5.27 -2.02 7.92
C LEU A 48 4.20 -0.93 7.75
N PRO A 49 4.60 0.35 7.71
CA PRO A 49 3.69 1.43 7.37
C PRO A 49 3.24 1.28 5.91
N LEU A 50 1.97 0.91 5.73
CA LEU A 50 1.39 0.52 4.45
C LEU A 50 0.27 1.49 4.07
N VAL A 51 0.41 2.13 2.92
CA VAL A 51 -0.61 3.04 2.39
C VAL A 51 -1.18 2.46 1.11
N VAL A 52 -2.51 2.34 1.05
CA VAL A 52 -3.20 1.78 -0.12
C VAL A 52 -3.79 2.89 -0.97
N LEU A 53 -3.45 2.87 -2.25
CA LEU A 53 -3.96 3.78 -3.26
C LEU A 53 -5.09 3.09 -4.03
N VAL A 54 -6.28 3.64 -3.96
CA VAL A 54 -7.46 3.11 -4.66
C VAL A 54 -8.13 4.19 -5.51
N ASP A 55 -8.88 3.76 -6.52
CA ASP A 55 -9.84 4.65 -7.19
C ASP A 55 -11.10 4.83 -6.33
N THR A 56 -11.81 5.94 -6.50
CA THR A 56 -13.05 6.23 -5.75
C THR A 56 -14.14 5.18 -5.99
N ALA A 57 -14.12 4.52 -7.15
CA ALA A 57 -15.01 3.41 -7.47
C ALA A 57 -14.77 2.14 -6.63
N HIS A 58 -13.61 2.03 -5.97
CA HIS A 58 -13.16 0.87 -5.20
C HIS A 58 -12.79 1.25 -3.75
N GLU A 59 -13.45 2.27 -3.19
CA GLU A 59 -13.22 2.69 -1.80
C GLU A 59 -13.54 1.58 -0.78
N ASP A 60 -14.45 0.67 -1.11
CA ASP A 60 -14.74 -0.54 -0.34
C ASP A 60 -13.50 -1.44 -0.17
N VAL A 61 -12.66 -1.55 -1.21
CA VAL A 61 -11.38 -2.27 -1.15
C VAL A 61 -10.40 -1.59 -0.20
N ALA A 62 -10.42 -0.26 -0.12
CA ALA A 62 -9.56 0.48 0.79
C ALA A 62 -9.91 0.23 2.26
N LEU A 63 -11.21 0.19 2.57
CA LEU A 63 -11.69 -0.13 3.91
C LEU A 63 -11.34 -1.57 4.28
N LEU A 64 -11.49 -2.51 3.35
CA LEU A 64 -11.01 -3.89 3.54
C LEU A 64 -9.51 -3.92 3.77
N ALA A 65 -8.74 -3.09 3.07
CA ALA A 65 -7.30 -3.06 3.23
C ALA A 65 -6.87 -2.58 4.62
N LEU A 66 -7.54 -1.55 5.16
CA LEU A 66 -7.33 -1.10 6.54
C LEU A 66 -7.60 -2.24 7.54
N ALA A 67 -8.66 -3.00 7.33
CA ALA A 67 -9.00 -4.15 8.18
C ALA A 67 -7.95 -5.28 8.13
N HIS A 68 -7.14 -5.35 7.07
CA HIS A 68 -6.14 -6.40 6.85
C HIS A 68 -4.69 -5.96 7.15
N GLY A 69 -4.49 -4.74 7.67
CA GLY A 69 -3.19 -4.26 8.14
C GLY A 69 -2.64 -3.05 7.39
N ALA A 70 -3.39 -2.44 6.46
CA ALA A 70 -3.01 -1.14 5.93
C ALA A 70 -3.10 -0.06 7.02
N SER A 71 -2.11 0.82 7.06
CA SER A 71 -2.05 1.95 7.99
C SER A 71 -3.00 3.07 7.58
N ASP A 72 -3.09 3.34 6.27
CA ASP A 72 -3.99 4.35 5.72
C ASP A 72 -4.32 4.06 4.24
N TYR A 73 -5.24 4.82 3.67
CA TYR A 73 -5.56 4.79 2.24
C TYR A 73 -5.68 6.19 1.63
N LEU A 74 -5.43 6.27 0.34
CA LEU A 74 -5.60 7.49 -0.46
C LEU A 74 -6.41 7.18 -1.72
N LEU A 75 -7.40 8.03 -1.99
CA LEU A 75 -8.11 8.03 -3.26
C LEU A 75 -7.22 8.67 -4.33
N LYS A 76 -6.95 7.96 -5.42
CA LYS A 76 -6.14 8.39 -6.57
C LYS A 76 -6.53 9.77 -7.11
N GLU A 77 -7.82 10.00 -7.25
CA GLU A 77 -8.41 11.25 -7.74
C GLU A 77 -8.12 12.44 -6.81
N ALA A 78 -7.84 12.16 -5.54
CA ALA A 78 -7.67 13.14 -4.50
C ALA A 78 -6.21 13.23 -4.02
N ILE A 79 -5.27 12.55 -4.69
CA ILE A 79 -3.85 12.60 -4.38
C ILE A 79 -3.31 13.99 -4.68
N THR A 80 -2.72 14.60 -3.65
CA THR A 80 -1.87 15.77 -3.78
C THR A 80 -0.59 15.53 -2.99
N PRO A 81 0.52 16.18 -3.33
CA PRO A 81 1.76 16.07 -2.55
C PRO A 81 1.57 16.38 -1.06
N ALA A 82 0.69 17.34 -0.75
CA ALA A 82 0.34 17.70 0.62
C ALA A 82 -0.38 16.57 1.37
N ARG A 83 -1.29 15.84 0.71
CA ARG A 83 -1.98 14.71 1.32
C ARG A 83 -1.05 13.53 1.52
N LEU A 84 -0.20 13.23 0.54
CA LEU A 84 0.80 12.16 0.65
C LEU A 84 1.76 12.38 1.83
N ALA A 85 2.12 13.63 2.11
CA ALA A 85 2.99 13.99 3.23
C ALA A 85 2.33 13.79 4.61
N LEU A 86 0.99 13.81 4.71
CA LEU A 86 0.26 13.61 5.96
C LEU A 86 0.00 12.14 6.28
N THR A 87 0.08 11.26 5.27
CA THR A 87 -0.22 9.83 5.37
C THR A 87 0.94 9.01 5.96
N ILE A 88 2.11 9.63 6.17
CA ILE A 88 3.30 8.98 6.73
C ILE A 88 3.54 9.54 8.14
N HIS A 89 2.98 8.88 9.16
CA HIS A 89 3.25 9.18 10.57
C HIS A 89 3.44 7.92 11.40
#